data_AF-A0A1G0GSQ7-F1
#
_entry.id   AF-A0A1G0GSQ7-F1
#
_cell.length_a   1.000
_cell.length_b   1.000
_cell.length_c   1.000
_cell.angle_alpha   90.00
_cell.angle_beta   90.00
_cell.angle_gamma   90.00
#
_symmetry.space_group_name_H-M   'P 1'
#
loop_
_entity.id
_entity.type
_entity.pdbx_description
1 polymer ?
#
loop_
_entity_poly.entity_id
_entity_poly.type
_entity_poly.pdbx_seq_one_letter_code
_entity_poly.pdbx_strand_id
1 'polypeptide(L)'
;MAQWQTQLDQIRRDHHTPLAIAALFAILLLWAMSDLVDTFKTHHAAITSAKSIVAPMHLQPLAKLHLFGVYAANLSDLPTTQLQLTLEGTIVIPDMPTQSRALISSPSAPAEVYQVGSSVPGNATVTRIAKHYVVLNYNGTLEKLALPIQTLTSGE
;
A
#
# COMPACT_ATOMS: atom_id res chain seq x y z
N MET A 1 18.20 -71.77 -32.39
CA MET A 1 17.47 -71.23 -31.21
C MET A 1 18.19 -71.51 -29.88
N ALA A 2 19.53 -71.58 -29.85
CA ALA A 2 20.30 -71.92 -28.63
C ALA A 2 21.16 -70.76 -28.09
N GLN A 3 21.14 -69.60 -28.77
CA GLN A 3 21.97 -68.43 -28.43
C GLN A 3 21.27 -67.43 -27.49
N TRP A 4 19.94 -67.56 -27.33
CA TRP A 4 19.15 -66.68 -26.48
C TRP A 4 19.12 -67.10 -25.00
N GLN A 5 19.50 -68.34 -24.69
CA GLN A 5 19.53 -68.84 -23.31
C GLN A 5 20.82 -68.46 -22.57
N THR A 6 21.95 -68.37 -23.27
CA THR A 6 23.25 -68.01 -22.66
C THR A 6 23.34 -66.53 -22.26
N GLN A 7 22.53 -65.65 -22.87
CA GLN A 7 22.49 -64.22 -22.54
C GLN A 7 21.78 -63.93 -21.21
N LEU A 8 20.85 -64.79 -20.78
CA LEU A 8 20.08 -64.59 -19.55
C LEU A 8 20.86 -65.00 -18.29
N ASP A 9 21.78 -65.95 -18.39
CA ASP A 9 22.64 -66.37 -17.27
C ASP A 9 23.76 -65.37 -16.97
N GLN A 10 24.17 -64.58 -17.95
CA GLN A 10 25.22 -63.56 -17.78
C GLN A 10 24.71 -62.36 -16.98
N ILE A 11 23.40 -62.05 -17.05
CA ILE A 11 22.75 -60.96 -16.31
C ILE A 11 22.62 -61.27 -14.81
N ARG A 12 22.56 -62.54 -14.40
CA ARG A 12 22.36 -62.93 -12.99
C ARG A 12 23.65 -62.87 -12.16
N ARG A 13 24.84 -62.86 -12.78
CA ARG A 13 26.12 -62.97 -12.07
C ARG A 13 26.80 -61.63 -11.77
N ASP A 14 26.41 -60.53 -12.43
CA ASP A 14 27.14 -59.27 -12.30
C ASP A 14 26.36 -58.21 -11.51
N HIS A 15 26.55 -58.22 -10.19
CA HIS A 15 26.02 -57.23 -9.25
C HIS A 15 26.48 -55.78 -9.54
N HIS A 16 27.47 -55.61 -10.43
CA HIS A 16 28.05 -54.32 -10.80
C HIS A 16 27.33 -53.63 -11.97
N THR A 17 26.53 -54.37 -12.76
CA THR A 17 25.73 -53.81 -13.86
C THR A 17 24.69 -52.77 -13.40
N PRO A 18 23.92 -52.96 -12.31
CA PRO A 18 23.01 -51.92 -11.84
C PRO A 18 23.76 -50.69 -11.33
N LEU A 19 24.95 -50.86 -10.75
CA LEU A 19 25.78 -49.76 -10.26
C LEU A 19 26.31 -48.91 -11.42
N ALA A 20 26.73 -49.54 -12.52
CA ALA A 20 27.19 -48.84 -13.72
C ALA A 20 26.06 -48.04 -14.39
N ILE A 21 24.85 -48.62 -14.46
CA ILE A 21 23.67 -47.93 -15.00
C ILE A 21 23.26 -46.76 -14.10
N ALA A 22 23.26 -46.95 -12.78
CA ALA A 22 22.97 -45.88 -11.81
C ALA A 22 24.00 -44.75 -11.89
N ALA A 23 25.29 -45.07 -12.03
CA ALA A 23 26.35 -44.08 -12.19
C ALA A 23 26.19 -43.29 -13.50
N LEU A 24 25.87 -43.97 -14.61
CA LEU A 24 25.63 -43.32 -15.90
C LEU A 24 24.39 -42.42 -15.85
N PHE A 25 23.31 -42.86 -15.20
CA PHE A 25 22.11 -42.07 -15.00
C PHE A 25 22.36 -40.85 -14.12
N ALA A 26 23.16 -40.99 -13.06
CA ALA A 26 23.57 -39.88 -12.21
C ALA A 26 24.43 -38.84 -12.97
N ILE A 27 25.34 -39.29 -13.83
CA ILE A 27 26.14 -38.42 -14.70
C ILE A 27 25.24 -37.66 -15.68
N LEU A 28 24.25 -38.32 -16.28
CA LEU A 28 23.31 -37.69 -17.20
C LEU A 28 22.41 -36.66 -16.48
N LEU A 29 21.98 -36.96 -15.26
CA LEU A 29 21.24 -36.01 -14.40
C LEU A 29 22.06 -34.76 -14.07
N LEU A 30 23.35 -34.94 -13.74
CA LEU A 30 24.25 -33.81 -13.48
C LEU A 30 24.44 -32.94 -14.73
N TRP A 31 24.54 -33.55 -15.90
CA TRP A 31 24.65 -32.83 -17.18
C TRP A 31 23.35 -32.07 -17.54
N ALA A 32 22.18 -32.67 -17.31
CA ALA A 32 20.89 -31.99 -17.51
C ALA A 32 20.70 -30.79 -16.54
N MET A 33 21.25 -30.90 -15.33
CA MET A 33 21.18 -29.82 -14.33
C MET A 33 22.00 -28.59 -14.74
N SER A 34 23.11 -28.77 -15.48
CA SER A 34 23.92 -27.64 -15.97
C SER A 34 23.18 -26.77 -16.98
N ASP A 35 22.45 -27.36 -17.93
CA ASP A 35 21.67 -26.61 -18.94
C ASP A 35 20.58 -25.72 -18.31
N LEU A 36 19.98 -26.20 -17.21
CA LEU A 36 18.97 -25.44 -16.48
C LEU A 36 19.55 -24.15 -15.88
N VAL A 37 20.75 -24.21 -15.28
CA VAL A 37 21.39 -23.07 -14.62
C VAL A 37 21.81 -21.97 -15.62
N ASP A 38 22.32 -22.35 -16.79
CA ASP A 38 22.72 -21.37 -17.82
C ASP A 38 21.51 -20.66 -18.43
N THR A 39 20.37 -21.35 -18.54
CA THR A 39 19.10 -20.76 -18.96
C THR A 39 18.61 -19.72 -17.93
N PHE A 40 18.71 -19.99 -16.63
CA PHE A 40 18.35 -19.00 -15.61
C PHE A 40 19.28 -17.77 -15.59
N LYS A 41 20.60 -17.93 -15.83
CA LYS A 41 21.54 -16.78 -15.89
C LYS A 41 21.25 -15.85 -17.07
N THR A 42 20.91 -16.40 -18.22
CA THR A 42 20.66 -15.64 -19.45
C THR A 42 19.32 -14.87 -19.43
N HIS A 43 18.31 -15.36 -18.71
CA HIS A 43 17.02 -14.66 -18.61
C HIS A 43 16.98 -13.47 -17.64
N HIS A 44 17.94 -13.33 -16.71
CA HIS A 44 18.03 -12.14 -15.85
C HIS A 44 18.59 -10.90 -16.59
N ALA A 45 19.30 -11.10 -17.71
CA ALA A 45 19.89 -10.01 -18.48
C ALA A 45 18.86 -9.21 -19.29
N ALA A 46 17.72 -9.82 -19.66
CA ALA A 46 16.73 -9.19 -20.53
C ALA A 46 15.86 -8.12 -19.85
N ILE A 47 15.76 -8.13 -18.51
CA ILE A 47 14.91 -7.18 -17.77
C ILE A 47 15.68 -5.89 -17.42
N THR A 48 17.02 -5.90 -17.51
CA THR A 48 17.86 -4.75 -17.10
C THR A 48 18.28 -3.85 -18.27
N SER A 49 18.14 -4.29 -19.53
CA SER A 49 18.59 -3.50 -20.69
C SER A 49 17.45 -2.84 -21.48
N ALA A 50 16.56 -2.12 -20.79
CA ALA A 50 15.77 -1.07 -21.42
C ALA A 50 16.56 0.24 -21.31
N LYS A 51 17.42 0.52 -22.31
CA LYS A 51 18.02 1.84 -22.48
C LYS A 51 16.89 2.83 -22.77
N SER A 52 16.40 3.50 -21.72
CA SER A 52 15.39 4.54 -21.82
C SER A 52 15.91 5.67 -22.69
N ILE A 53 15.39 5.77 -23.91
CA ILE A 53 15.53 6.92 -24.79
C ILE A 53 14.34 7.86 -24.50
N VAL A 54 14.32 8.38 -23.27
CA VAL A 54 13.43 9.49 -22.93
C VAL A 54 14.32 10.72 -23.01
N ALA A 55 14.12 11.54 -24.04
CA ALA A 55 14.74 12.87 -24.09
C ALA A 55 14.45 13.58 -22.76
N PRO A 56 15.41 14.33 -22.17
CA PRO A 56 15.17 15.04 -20.93
C PRO A 56 14.17 16.17 -21.20
N MET A 57 12.88 15.83 -21.20
CA MET A 57 11.84 16.82 -21.07
C MET A 57 12.05 17.39 -19.68
N HIS A 58 12.58 18.61 -19.62
CA HIS A 58 12.66 19.39 -18.40
C HIS A 58 11.22 19.74 -18.02
N LEU A 59 10.53 18.74 -17.48
CA LEU A 59 9.29 18.89 -16.76
C LEU A 59 9.70 19.73 -15.54
N GLN A 60 9.72 21.05 -15.72
CA GLN A 60 9.60 21.95 -14.59
C GLN A 60 8.50 21.34 -13.72
N PRO A 61 8.70 21.17 -12.40
CA PRO A 61 7.82 20.32 -11.63
C PRO A 61 6.41 20.90 -11.73
N LEU A 62 5.58 20.37 -12.62
CA LEU A 62 4.20 20.84 -12.83
C LEU A 62 3.45 20.73 -11.50
N ALA A 63 3.88 19.78 -10.66
CA ALA A 63 3.50 19.63 -9.26
C ALA A 63 3.74 20.89 -8.39
N LYS A 64 4.79 21.70 -8.65
CA LYS A 64 5.04 22.98 -7.95
C LYS A 64 4.14 24.11 -8.41
N LEU A 65 3.52 24.02 -9.60
CA LEU A 65 2.67 25.09 -10.10
C LEU A 65 1.26 25.06 -9.48
N HIS A 66 0.94 24.11 -8.58
CA HIS A 66 -0.35 24.02 -7.89
C HIS A 66 -1.57 24.25 -8.81
N LEU A 67 -1.48 23.80 -10.07
CA LEU A 67 -2.45 24.10 -11.14
C LEU A 67 -3.85 23.54 -10.86
N PHE A 68 -3.93 22.57 -9.96
CA PHE A 68 -5.17 21.91 -9.54
C PHE A 68 -5.56 22.29 -8.11
N GLY A 69 -4.96 23.35 -7.57
CA GLY A 69 -5.09 23.78 -6.19
C GLY A 69 -3.92 23.32 -5.32
N VAL A 70 -3.73 24.04 -4.22
CA VAL A 70 -2.83 23.65 -3.14
C VAL A 70 -3.61 22.67 -2.28
N TYR A 71 -3.24 21.38 -2.28
CA TYR A 71 -3.65 20.54 -1.16
C TYR A 71 -3.05 21.19 0.08
N ALA A 72 -3.90 21.73 0.97
CA ALA A 72 -3.45 22.39 2.18
C ALA A 72 -2.69 21.35 3.03
N ALA A 73 -1.39 21.22 2.81
CA ALA A 73 -0.53 20.37 3.62
C ALA A 73 -0.56 20.84 5.09
N ASN A 74 -0.79 22.14 5.28
CA ASN A 74 -1.00 22.79 6.57
C ASN A 74 -2.50 22.95 6.83
N LEU A 75 -3.13 21.89 7.33
CA LEU A 75 -4.53 21.92 7.79
C LEU A 75 -4.74 22.79 9.05
N SER A 76 -3.66 23.31 9.61
CA SER A 76 -3.65 24.21 10.77
C SER A 76 -4.23 25.59 10.45
N ASP A 77 -4.00 26.11 9.23
CA ASP A 77 -4.32 27.50 8.83
C ASP A 77 -5.66 27.63 8.09
N LEU A 78 -6.53 26.61 8.17
CA LEU A 78 -7.86 26.70 7.58
C LEU A 78 -8.73 27.74 8.31
N PRO A 79 -9.61 28.44 7.56
CA PRO A 79 -10.60 29.32 8.16
C PRO A 79 -11.47 28.54 9.14
N THR A 80 -11.78 29.15 10.29
CA THR A 80 -12.74 28.59 11.24
C THR A 80 -14.12 28.55 10.60
N THR A 81 -14.84 27.45 10.80
CA THR A 81 -16.17 27.29 10.23
C THR A 81 -17.16 28.29 10.81
N GLN A 82 -18.04 28.81 9.96
CA GLN A 82 -19.15 29.67 10.36
C GLN A 82 -20.43 28.88 10.62
N LEU A 83 -20.40 27.56 10.39
CA LEU A 83 -21.52 26.69 10.69
C LEU A 83 -21.77 26.69 12.21
N GLN A 84 -23.04 26.75 12.59
CA GLN A 84 -23.47 26.61 13.98
C GLN A 84 -23.38 25.12 14.38
N LEU A 85 -22.16 24.60 14.47
CA LEU A 85 -21.86 23.25 14.91
C LEU A 85 -20.92 23.34 16.09
N THR A 86 -21.05 22.41 17.03
CA THR A 86 -20.16 22.31 18.17
C THR A 86 -19.47 20.96 18.13
N LEU A 87 -18.13 20.97 18.17
CA LEU A 87 -17.34 19.75 18.28
C LEU A 87 -17.16 19.39 19.75
N GLU A 88 -17.89 18.38 20.22
CA GLU A 88 -17.88 17.94 21.60
C GLU A 88 -16.65 17.07 21.90
N GLY A 89 -16.16 16.31 20.91
CA GLY A 89 -15.06 15.38 21.12
C GLY A 89 -14.49 14.80 19.83
N THR A 90 -13.26 14.29 19.90
CA THR A 90 -12.63 13.52 18.82
C THR A 90 -11.89 12.32 19.37
N ILE A 91 -11.89 11.23 18.60
CA ILE A 91 -11.07 10.04 18.79
C ILE A 91 -10.25 9.87 17.51
N VAL A 92 -8.94 10.05 17.61
CA VAL A 92 -8.02 9.95 16.48
C VAL A 92 -7.23 8.65 16.60
N ILE A 93 -7.24 7.86 15.53
CA ILE A 93 -6.41 6.65 15.39
C ILE A 93 -5.35 6.97 14.34
N PRO A 94 -4.09 7.25 14.73
CA PRO A 94 -3.06 7.74 13.82
C PRO A 94 -2.79 6.81 12.63
N ASP A 95 -2.76 5.50 12.87
CA ASP A 95 -2.45 4.50 11.84
C ASP A 95 -3.65 4.19 10.93
N MET A 96 -4.87 4.52 11.37
CA MET A 96 -6.12 4.24 10.66
C MET A 96 -7.06 5.46 10.71
N PRO A 97 -6.77 6.53 9.95
CA PRO A 97 -7.52 7.78 10.02
C PRO A 97 -9.00 7.62 9.66
N THR A 98 -9.36 6.63 8.84
CA THR A 98 -10.76 6.30 8.48
C THR A 98 -11.56 5.71 9.65
N GLN A 99 -10.89 5.14 10.65
CA GLN A 99 -11.50 4.66 11.88
C GLN A 99 -11.64 5.75 12.95
N SER A 100 -11.07 6.94 12.71
CA SER A 100 -11.26 8.08 13.61
C SER A 100 -12.73 8.48 13.68
N ARG A 101 -13.12 9.08 14.80
CA ARG A 101 -14.49 9.48 15.11
C ARG A 101 -14.53 10.89 15.67
N ALA A 102 -15.57 11.64 15.32
CA ALA A 102 -15.85 12.96 15.85
C ALA A 102 -17.26 12.98 16.42
N LEU A 103 -17.44 13.57 17.58
CA LEU A 103 -18.74 13.80 18.20
C LEU A 103 -19.13 15.25 17.94
N ILE A 104 -20.15 15.47 17.10
CA ILE A 104 -20.56 16.81 16.66
C ILE A 104 -22.03 17.00 17.01
N SER A 105 -22.34 18.12 17.65
CA SER A 105 -23.71 18.56 17.95
C SER A 105 -24.09 19.76 17.08
N SER A 106 -25.39 19.99 16.91
CA SER A 106 -25.94 21.17 16.25
C SER A 106 -27.09 21.75 17.08
N PRO A 107 -27.49 23.01 16.88
CA PRO A 107 -28.66 23.57 17.55
C PRO A 107 -29.94 22.79 17.27
N SER A 108 -30.02 22.11 16.12
CA SER A 108 -31.21 21.40 15.66
C SER A 108 -31.21 19.90 15.96
N ALA A 109 -30.06 19.33 16.35
CA ALA A 109 -29.90 17.89 16.54
C ALA A 109 -28.85 17.58 17.63
N PRO A 110 -29.09 16.54 18.46
CA PRO A 110 -28.17 16.16 19.53
C PRO A 110 -26.80 15.72 18.97
N ALA A 111 -25.83 15.59 19.88
CA ALA A 111 -24.48 15.15 19.52
C ALA A 111 -24.48 13.74 18.91
N GLU A 112 -23.95 13.60 17.70
CA GLU A 112 -23.85 12.35 16.97
C GLU A 112 -22.40 12.04 16.57
N VAL A 113 -22.11 10.76 16.36
CA VAL A 113 -20.78 10.28 15.99
C VAL A 113 -20.64 10.25 14.47
N TYR A 114 -19.68 11.01 13.97
CA TYR A 114 -19.34 11.10 12.55
C TYR A 114 -17.96 10.51 12.27
N GLN A 115 -17.78 10.01 11.06
CA GLN A 115 -16.50 9.51 10.54
C GLN A 115 -16.09 10.30 9.30
N VAL A 116 -14.87 10.08 8.81
CA VAL A 116 -14.41 10.69 7.55
C VAL A 116 -15.35 10.28 6.41
N GLY A 117 -15.81 11.26 5.63
CA GLY A 117 -16.79 11.10 4.55
C GLY A 117 -18.25 11.25 4.98
N SER A 118 -18.55 11.33 6.28
CA SER A 118 -19.92 11.55 6.75
C SER A 118 -20.39 12.98 6.47
N SER A 119 -21.66 13.12 6.09
CA SER A 119 -22.35 14.41 6.00
C SER A 119 -22.79 14.85 7.38
N VAL A 120 -22.53 16.13 7.72
CA VAL A 120 -22.96 16.76 8.97
C VAL A 120 -24.08 17.77 8.69
N PRO A 121 -24.90 18.12 9.70
CA PRO A 121 -25.90 19.17 9.57
C PRO A 121 -25.28 20.47 9.02
N GLY A 122 -25.99 21.13 8.11
CA GLY A 122 -25.46 22.32 7.42
C GLY A 122 -24.77 22.05 6.08
N ASN A 123 -25.02 20.90 5.45
CA ASN A 123 -24.51 20.55 4.11
C ASN A 123 -22.97 20.58 3.99
N ALA A 124 -22.30 20.12 5.05
CA ALA A 124 -20.86 19.96 5.04
C ALA A 124 -20.48 18.49 5.20
N THR A 125 -19.29 18.11 4.74
CA THR A 125 -18.78 16.73 4.82
C THR A 125 -17.48 16.67 5.60
N VAL A 126 -17.35 15.73 6.52
CA VAL A 126 -16.12 15.52 7.28
C VAL A 126 -15.01 15.02 6.35
N THR A 127 -13.95 15.79 6.20
CA THR A 127 -12.81 15.44 5.34
C THR A 127 -11.63 14.90 6.14
N ARG A 128 -11.44 15.40 7.37
CA ARG A 128 -10.39 14.92 8.28
C ARG A 128 -10.80 15.11 9.73
N ILE A 129 -10.42 14.17 10.59
CA ILE A 129 -10.59 14.27 12.04
C ILE A 129 -9.19 14.39 12.66
N ALA A 130 -8.96 15.46 13.42
CA ALA A 130 -7.72 15.72 14.14
C ALA A 130 -8.00 15.85 15.64
N LYS A 131 -6.95 15.86 16.47
CA LYS A 131 -7.07 15.76 17.93
C LYS A 131 -7.86 16.91 18.56
N HIS A 132 -7.76 18.11 18.00
CA HIS A 132 -8.35 19.34 18.55
C HIS A 132 -9.31 20.04 17.58
N TYR A 133 -9.50 19.48 16.38
CA TYR A 133 -10.37 20.06 15.37
C TYR A 133 -10.79 19.01 14.34
N VAL A 134 -11.86 19.30 13.63
CA VAL A 134 -12.34 18.53 12.49
C VAL A 134 -12.32 19.45 11.27
N VAL A 135 -11.91 18.90 10.12
CA VAL A 135 -11.93 19.60 8.84
C VAL A 135 -13.18 19.20 8.09
N LEU A 136 -13.98 20.19 7.76
CA LEU A 136 -15.23 20.08 7.03
C LEU A 136 -15.03 20.63 5.61
N ASN A 137 -15.67 20.00 4.64
CA ASN A 137 -15.86 20.58 3.32
C ASN A 137 -17.27 21.16 3.25
N TYR A 138 -17.36 22.47 3.18
CA TYR A 138 -18.61 23.20 2.99
C TYR A 138 -18.61 23.82 1.59
N ASN A 139 -19.47 23.30 0.69
CA ASN A 139 -19.60 23.78 -0.69
C ASN A 139 -18.26 23.91 -1.45
N GLY A 140 -17.31 22.99 -1.23
CA GLY A 140 -16.00 23.00 -1.88
C GLY A 140 -14.91 23.77 -1.12
N THR A 141 -15.26 24.46 -0.04
CA THR A 141 -14.32 25.17 0.83
C THR A 141 -13.98 24.32 2.05
N LEU A 142 -12.69 24.15 2.34
CA LEU A 142 -12.26 23.45 3.55
C LEU A 142 -12.24 24.41 4.73
N GLU A 143 -13.01 24.08 5.76
CA GLU A 143 -13.15 24.85 6.99
C GLU A 143 -12.79 24.00 8.20
N LYS A 144 -12.38 24.66 9.29
CA LYS A 144 -11.96 24.03 10.55
C LYS A 144 -13.02 24.24 11.62
N LEU A 145 -13.57 23.15 12.14
CA LEU A 145 -14.38 23.15 13.36
C LEU A 145 -13.48 22.80 14.55
N ALA A 146 -13.17 23.78 15.39
CA ALA A 146 -12.31 23.59 16.55
C ALA A 146 -13.10 23.09 17.77
N LEU A 147 -12.44 22.32 18.64
CA LEU A 147 -12.97 21.99 19.96
C LEU A 147 -13.06 23.27 20.80
N PRO A 148 -14.16 23.49 21.55
CA PRO A 148 -14.25 24.58 22.51
C PRO A 148 -13.31 24.28 23.68
N ILE A 149 -12.14 24.92 23.67
CA ILE A 149 -11.21 24.87 24.80
C ILE A 149 -11.62 25.98 25.76
N GLN A 150 -12.15 25.60 26.91
CA GLN A 150 -12.35 26.55 28.00
C GLN A 150 -10.97 26.91 28.56
N THR A 151 -10.48 28.12 28.27
CA THR A 151 -9.33 28.64 29.00
C THR A 151 -9.79 28.90 30.42
N LEU A 152 -9.32 28.09 31.36
CA LEU A 152 -9.48 28.36 32.78
C LEU A 152 -8.69 29.64 33.07
N THR A 153 -9.37 30.79 32.97
CA THR A 153 -8.88 32.05 33.51
C THR A 153 -8.85 31.87 35.01
N SER A 154 -7.69 31.46 35.54
CA SER A 154 -7.43 31.51 36.97
C SER A 154 -7.56 32.97 37.36
N GLY A 155 -8.62 33.28 38.11
CA GLY A 155 -8.82 34.60 38.71
C GLY A 155 -7.65 34.96 39.61
N GLU A 156 -7.45 36.28 39.73
CA GLU A 156 -6.43 37.04 40.45
C GLU A 156 -6.01 36.50 41.82
#